data_AF-A0A7S3S4I0-F1
#
_entry.id   AF-A0A7S3S4I0-F1
#
_cell.length_a   1.000
_cell.length_b   1.000
_cell.length_c   1.000
_cell.angle_alpha   90.00
_cell.angle_beta   90.00
_cell.angle_gamma   90.00
#
_symmetry.space_group_name_H-M   'P 1'
#
loop_
_entity.id
_entity.type
_entity.pdbx_description
1 polymer ?
#
loop_
_entity_poly.entity_id
_entity_poly.type
_entity_poly.pdbx_seq_one_letter_code
_entity_poly.pdbx_strand_id
1 'polypeptide(L)'
;VEPASLLGLGTARESLGGARWRDVGGLARTKARLKQLVQWPLAAPQLCARLGLGGPRGLLLYGPPGTGKTMLVRALAAESRLNLLAVPIPQLIRPAVGASERALAALFEHARAHRPCLV
;
A
#
# COMPACT_ATOMS: atom_id res chain seq x y z
N VAL A 1 -4.16 20.09 -16.63
CA VAL A 1 -4.64 19.89 -15.24
C VAL A 1 -4.54 18.40 -14.96
N GLU A 2 -3.64 18.01 -14.06
CA GLU A 2 -3.30 16.60 -13.76
C GLU A 2 -4.53 15.80 -13.28
N PRO A 3 -4.85 14.63 -13.87
CA PRO A 3 -6.03 13.84 -13.50
C PRO A 3 -6.04 13.37 -12.03
N ALA A 4 -4.87 13.32 -11.37
CA ALA A 4 -4.75 12.98 -9.95
C ALA A 4 -5.41 14.01 -9.01
N SER A 5 -5.41 15.29 -9.39
CA SER A 5 -6.04 16.36 -8.59
C SER A 5 -7.57 16.23 -8.51
N LEU A 6 -8.21 15.63 -9.51
CA LEU A 6 -9.66 15.41 -9.59
C LEU A 6 -10.16 14.26 -8.69
N LEU A 7 -9.26 13.44 -8.17
CA LEU A 7 -9.59 12.34 -7.27
C LEU A 7 -9.37 12.67 -5.80
N GLY A 8 -8.86 13.86 -5.47
CA GLY A 8 -8.38 14.14 -4.11
C GLY A 8 -7.22 13.22 -3.70
N LEU A 9 -6.63 12.50 -4.67
CA LEU A 9 -5.39 11.78 -4.50
C LEU A 9 -4.32 12.86 -4.40
N GLY A 10 -4.04 13.29 -3.18
CA GLY A 10 -2.87 14.08 -2.93
C GLY A 10 -1.69 13.34 -3.56
N THR A 11 -0.99 13.98 -4.49
CA THR A 11 0.39 13.62 -4.86
C THR A 11 1.36 13.81 -3.68
N ALA A 12 0.81 13.91 -2.47
CA ALA A 12 1.53 13.88 -1.25
C ALA A 12 2.26 12.53 -1.21
N ARG A 13 3.58 12.61 -1.27
CA ARG A 13 4.32 12.24 -0.07
C ARG A 13 3.51 12.76 1.13
N GLU A 14 2.47 12.03 1.56
CA GLU A 14 1.90 12.21 2.87
C GLU A 14 3.13 11.95 3.71
N SER A 15 3.75 13.04 4.20
CA SER A 15 4.98 13.00 4.98
C SER A 15 4.81 11.80 5.88
N LEU A 16 5.66 10.77 5.69
CA LEU A 16 5.55 9.48 6.37
C LEU A 16 5.82 9.75 7.86
N GLY A 17 4.87 10.40 8.50
CA GLY A 17 4.81 10.75 9.89
C GLY A 17 4.50 9.47 10.63
N GLY A 18 5.56 8.76 10.96
CA GLY A 18 5.78 8.44 12.36
C GLY A 18 5.50 7.01 12.79
N ALA A 19 4.93 6.13 11.96
CA ALA A 19 4.78 4.72 12.33
C ALA A 19 5.95 3.90 11.77
N ARG A 20 6.77 3.35 12.66
CA ARG A 20 7.78 2.32 12.40
C ARG A 20 7.30 0.99 12.96
N TRP A 21 8.04 -0.09 12.69
CA TRP A 21 7.74 -1.39 13.30
C TRP A 21 7.70 -1.39 14.82
N ARG A 22 8.42 -0.45 15.44
CA ARG A 22 8.52 -0.24 16.89
C ARG A 22 7.23 0.34 17.48
N ASP A 23 6.50 1.14 16.70
CA ASP A 23 5.28 1.82 17.16
C ASP A 23 4.05 0.91 17.08
N VAL A 24 4.14 -0.19 16.33
CA VAL A 24 3.11 -1.23 16.30
C VAL A 24 3.34 -2.20 17.47
N GLY A 25 2.42 -2.27 18.42
CA GLY A 25 2.49 -3.27 19.50
C GLY A 25 2.23 -4.70 19.02
N GLY A 26 2.99 -5.68 19.53
CA GLY A 26 2.75 -7.11 19.28
C GLY A 26 2.84 -7.54 17.81
N LEU A 27 1.91 -8.41 17.39
CA LEU A 27 1.75 -8.91 16.00
C LEU A 27 3.02 -9.50 15.37
N ALA A 28 3.92 -10.09 16.17
CA ALA A 28 5.23 -10.56 15.71
C ALA A 28 5.15 -11.49 14.48
N ARG A 29 4.21 -12.45 14.49
CA ARG A 29 3.98 -13.37 13.37
C ARG A 29 3.54 -12.64 12.10
N THR A 30 2.60 -11.69 12.22
CA THR A 30 2.09 -10.91 11.09
C THR A 30 3.18 -10.00 10.52
N LYS A 31 3.95 -9.33 11.38
CA LYS A 31 5.09 -8.50 10.96
C LYS A 31 6.13 -9.33 10.21
N ALA A 32 6.51 -10.50 10.74
CA ALA A 32 7.45 -11.40 10.08
C ALA A 32 6.95 -11.81 8.69
N ARG A 33 5.65 -12.18 8.59
CA ARG A 33 5.05 -12.56 7.32
C ARG A 33 5.02 -11.40 6.30
N LEU A 34 4.70 -10.18 6.73
CA LEU A 34 4.72 -9.01 5.86
C LEU A 34 6.14 -8.68 5.36
N LYS A 35 7.15 -8.79 6.23
CA LYS A 35 8.56 -8.63 5.81
C LYS A 35 8.96 -9.65 4.75
N GLN A 36 8.58 -10.92 4.94
CA GLN A 36 8.85 -11.97 3.96
C GLN A 36 8.16 -11.72 2.61
N LEU A 37 6.91 -11.27 2.64
CA LEU A 37 6.10 -11.12 1.44
C LEU A 37 6.40 -9.84 0.65
N VAL A 38 6.81 -8.77 1.34
CA VAL A 38 6.98 -7.44 0.74
C VAL A 38 8.44 -6.98 0.77
N GLN A 39 9.12 -7.06 1.92
CA GLN A 39 10.49 -6.54 2.02
C GLN A 39 11.52 -7.44 1.34
N TRP A 40 11.40 -8.76 1.45
CA TRP A 40 12.39 -9.67 0.87
C TRP A 40 12.44 -9.60 -0.67
N PRO A 41 11.30 -9.60 -1.40
CA PRO A 41 11.33 -9.44 -2.85
C PRO A 41 11.94 -8.12 -3.31
N LEU A 42 11.79 -7.06 -2.51
CA LEU A 42 12.38 -5.75 -2.79
C LEU A 42 13.87 -5.70 -2.46
N ALA A 43 14.30 -6.34 -1.38
CA ALA A 43 15.68 -6.32 -0.91
C ALA A 43 16.60 -7.29 -1.68
N ALA A 44 16.09 -8.46 -2.08
CA ALA A 44 16.86 -9.51 -2.73
C ALA A 44 16.09 -10.19 -3.88
N PRO A 45 15.75 -9.45 -4.96
CA PRO A 45 14.92 -9.96 -6.05
C PRO A 45 15.52 -11.19 -6.75
N GLN A 46 16.85 -11.24 -6.88
CA GLN A 46 17.57 -12.35 -7.52
C GLN A 46 17.45 -13.66 -6.72
N LEU A 47 17.53 -13.57 -5.38
CA LEU A 47 17.39 -14.73 -4.50
C LEU A 47 15.94 -15.23 -4.52
N CYS A 48 14.98 -14.30 -4.44
CA CYS A 48 13.56 -14.61 -4.55
C CYS A 48 13.22 -15.30 -5.88
N ALA A 49 13.77 -14.82 -7.01
CA ALA A 49 13.57 -15.46 -8.32
C ALA A 49 14.14 -16.88 -8.36
N ARG A 50 15.34 -17.11 -7.81
CA ARG A 50 15.98 -18.44 -7.75
C ARG A 50 15.21 -19.44 -6.89
N LEU A 51 14.57 -18.97 -5.83
CA LEU A 51 13.77 -19.79 -4.92
C LEU A 51 12.32 -19.97 -5.39
N GLY A 52 11.93 -19.37 -6.53
CA GLY A 52 10.54 -19.34 -6.99
C GLY A 52 9.60 -18.55 -6.08
N LEU A 53 10.16 -17.70 -5.21
CA LEU A 53 9.41 -16.90 -4.24
C LEU A 53 9.03 -15.56 -4.87
N GLY A 54 7.84 -15.51 -5.47
CA GLY A 54 7.22 -14.25 -5.90
C GLY A 54 6.53 -13.54 -4.74
N GLY A 55 6.60 -12.21 -4.71
CA GLY A 55 5.74 -11.40 -3.85
C GLY A 55 4.26 -11.58 -4.25
N PRO A 56 3.32 -11.59 -3.30
CA PRO A 56 1.90 -11.73 -3.61
C PRO A 56 1.39 -10.50 -4.37
N ARG A 57 0.41 -10.70 -5.26
CA ARG A 57 -0.22 -9.58 -6.00
C ARG A 57 -1.08 -8.67 -5.12
N GLY A 58 -1.53 -9.17 -3.97
CA GLY A 58 -2.36 -8.44 -3.02
C GLY A 58 -2.33 -9.09 -1.64
N LEU A 59 -2.60 -8.29 -0.63
CA LEU A 59 -2.64 -8.71 0.77
C LEU A 59 -3.95 -8.20 1.40
N LEU A 60 -4.67 -9.07 2.09
CA LEU A 60 -5.85 -8.70 2.85
C LEU A 60 -5.56 -8.77 4.34
N LEU A 61 -5.67 -7.64 5.02
CA LEU A 61 -5.59 -7.56 6.48
C LEU A 61 -6.99 -7.52 7.07
N TYR A 62 -7.38 -8.56 7.82
CA TYR A 62 -8.69 -8.65 8.45
C TYR A 62 -8.58 -8.84 9.97
N GLY A 63 -9.65 -8.52 10.69
CA GLY A 63 -9.76 -8.69 12.14
C GLY A 63 -10.58 -7.58 12.80
N PRO A 64 -10.85 -7.66 14.11
CA PRO A 64 -11.65 -6.67 14.86
C PRO A 64 -11.16 -5.23 14.70
N PRO A 65 -12.02 -4.21 14.82
CA PRO A 65 -11.58 -2.81 14.81
C PRO A 65 -10.57 -2.56 15.95
N GLY A 66 -9.61 -1.65 15.73
CA GLY A 66 -8.60 -1.32 16.73
C GLY A 66 -7.35 -2.22 16.78
N THR A 67 -7.27 -3.31 15.99
CA THR A 67 -6.08 -4.19 15.96
C THR A 67 -4.86 -3.63 15.20
N GLY A 68 -4.86 -2.34 14.85
CA GLY A 68 -3.70 -1.68 14.24
C GLY A 68 -3.43 -2.01 12.76
N LYS A 69 -4.39 -2.58 12.01
CA LYS A 69 -4.24 -2.90 10.58
C LYS A 69 -3.74 -1.73 9.73
N THR A 70 -4.35 -0.56 9.87
CA THR A 70 -3.97 0.65 9.14
C THR A 70 -2.57 1.13 9.52
N MET A 71 -2.26 1.09 10.82
CA MET A 71 -0.92 1.46 11.32
C MET A 71 0.16 0.49 10.84
N LEU A 72 -0.17 -0.79 10.73
CA LEU A 72 0.72 -1.84 10.21
C LEU A 72 1.11 -1.60 8.76
N VAL A 73 0.16 -1.19 7.91
CA VAL A 73 0.43 -0.84 6.49
C VAL A 73 1.30 0.41 6.40
N ARG A 74 1.00 1.45 7.18
CA ARG A 74 1.82 2.67 7.23
C ARG A 74 3.25 2.38 7.68
N ALA A 75 3.42 1.55 8.72
CA ALA A 75 4.74 1.11 9.18
C ALA A 75 5.50 0.28 8.14
N LEU A 76 4.81 -0.62 7.43
CA LEU A 76 5.39 -1.41 6.35
C LEU A 76 5.89 -0.51 5.21
N ALA A 77 5.08 0.47 4.77
CA ALA A 77 5.45 1.40 3.72
C ALA A 77 6.67 2.24 4.11
N ALA A 78 6.66 2.80 5.33
CA ALA A 78 7.75 3.61 5.84
C ALA A 78 9.08 2.84 5.94
N GLU A 79 9.05 1.64 6.51
CA GLU A 79 10.25 0.81 6.68
C GLU A 79 10.78 0.24 5.37
N SER A 80 9.89 0.01 4.40
CA SER A 80 10.27 -0.49 3.07
C SER A 80 10.59 0.65 2.09
N ARG A 81 10.49 1.91 2.52
CA ARG A 81 10.65 3.13 1.69
C ARG A 81 9.79 3.10 0.41
N LEU A 82 8.57 2.59 0.53
CA LEU A 82 7.60 2.52 -0.57
C LEU A 82 6.69 3.74 -0.55
N ASN A 83 6.30 4.20 -1.74
CA ASN A 83 5.19 5.14 -1.87
C ASN A 83 3.90 4.45 -1.43
N LEU A 84 3.10 5.08 -0.56
CA LEU A 84 1.81 4.54 -0.11
C LEU A 84 0.68 5.39 -0.67
N LEU A 85 -0.17 4.80 -1.50
CA LEU A 85 -1.34 5.42 -2.10
C LEU A 85 -2.60 4.98 -1.33
N ALA A 86 -2.80 5.52 -0.14
CA ALA A 86 -3.93 5.15 0.70
C ALA A 86 -5.24 5.79 0.22
N VAL A 87 -6.17 4.98 -0.29
CA VAL A 87 -7.48 5.46 -0.78
C VAL A 87 -8.63 4.84 0.00
N PRO A 88 -9.42 5.65 0.74
CA PRO A 88 -10.67 5.19 1.34
C PRO A 88 -11.68 4.75 0.25
N ILE A 89 -12.26 3.56 0.41
CA ILE A 89 -13.25 3.01 -0.54
C ILE A 89 -14.42 3.97 -0.82
N PRO A 90 -15.00 4.68 0.17
CA PRO A 90 -16.09 5.61 -0.12
C PRO A 90 -15.73 6.74 -1.08
N GLN A 91 -14.45 7.13 -1.18
CA GLN A 91 -13.99 8.16 -2.12
C GLN A 91 -13.96 7.67 -3.58
N LEU A 92 -13.90 6.36 -3.79
CA LEU A 92 -13.93 5.74 -5.12
C LEU A 92 -15.35 5.60 -5.68
N ILE A 93 -16.37 5.64 -4.83
CA ILE A 93 -17.77 5.44 -5.22
C ILE A 93 -18.37 6.79 -5.59
N ARG A 94 -18.78 6.94 -6.86
CA ARG A 94 -19.40 8.18 -7.37
C ARG A 94 -20.80 7.91 -7.92
N PRO A 95 -21.76 8.85 -7.77
CA PRO A 95 -23.14 8.67 -8.25
C PRO A 95 -23.28 8.58 -9.77
N ALA A 96 -22.34 9.18 -10.51
CA ALA A 96 -22.38 9.21 -11.96
C ALA A 96 -21.93 7.88 -12.57
N VAL A 97 -22.68 7.39 -13.57
CA VAL A 97 -22.37 6.15 -14.30
C VAL A 97 -20.96 6.23 -14.91
N GLY A 98 -20.15 5.19 -14.71
CA GLY A 98 -18.80 5.10 -15.26
C GLY A 98 -17.78 6.01 -14.55
N ALA A 99 -18.16 6.77 -13.52
CA ALA A 99 -17.24 7.68 -12.83
C ALA A 99 -16.33 6.95 -11.84
N SER A 100 -16.83 5.90 -11.17
CA SER A 100 -16.07 5.08 -10.22
C SER A 100 -14.98 4.26 -10.93
N GLU A 101 -15.30 3.71 -12.11
CA GLU A 101 -14.39 2.92 -12.94
C GLU A 101 -13.27 3.79 -13.50
N ARG A 102 -13.59 4.99 -13.97
CA ARG A 102 -12.59 5.98 -14.41
C ARG A 102 -11.67 6.40 -13.26
N ALA A 103 -12.23 6.57 -12.05
CA ALA A 103 -11.44 6.87 -10.86
C ALA A 103 -10.47 5.75 -10.51
N LEU A 104 -10.95 4.50 -10.52
CA LEU A 104 -10.12 3.32 -10.25
C LEU A 104 -9.02 3.14 -11.30
N ALA A 105 -9.35 3.32 -12.59
CA ALA A 105 -8.36 3.24 -13.67
C ALA A 105 -7.27 4.31 -13.51
N ALA A 106 -7.65 5.56 -13.24
CA ALA A 106 -6.70 6.64 -13.01
C ALA A 106 -5.82 6.43 -11.76
N LEU A 107 -6.36 5.86 -10.68
CA LEU A 107 -5.58 5.47 -9.50
C LEU A 107 -4.47 4.47 -9.86
N PHE A 108 -4.80 3.39 -10.59
CA PHE A 108 -3.81 2.39 -10.95
C PHE A 108 -2.81 2.88 -12.00
N GLU A 109 -3.21 3.74 -12.94
CA GLU A 109 -2.28 4.41 -13.85
C GLU A 109 -1.29 5.29 -13.07
N HIS A 110 -1.78 6.06 -12.10
CA HIS A 110 -0.92 6.85 -11.22
C HIS A 110 0.03 5.96 -10.40
N ALA A 111 -0.44 4.84 -9.85
CA ALA A 111 0.39 3.88 -9.13
C ALA A 111 1.49 3.27 -10.00
N ARG A 112 1.20 2.96 -11.28
CA ARG A 112 2.18 2.45 -12.25
C ARG A 112 3.29 3.46 -12.53
N ALA A 113 2.96 4.75 -12.60
CA ALA A 113 3.94 5.82 -12.78
C ALA A 113 4.85 6.02 -11.55
N HIS A 114 4.39 5.65 -10.34
CA HIS A 114 5.09 5.89 -9.07
C HIS A 114 5.69 4.62 -8.44
N ARG A 115 6.06 3.63 -9.25
CA ARG A 115 6.69 2.39 -8.77
C ARG A 115 8.08 2.67 -8.15
N PRO A 116 8.49 1.93 -7.10
CA PRO A 116 7.73 0.93 -6.36
C PRO A 116 6.76 1.56 -5.33
N CYS A 117 5.52 1.06 -5.29
CA CYS A 117 4.46 1.60 -4.42
C CYS A 117 3.54 0.51 -3.85
N LEU A 118 2.83 0.86 -2.78
CA LEU A 118 1.68 0.15 -2.23
C LEU A 118 0.43 0.99 -2.51
N VAL A 119 -0.63 0.34 -2.98
CA VAL A 119 -1.97 0.93 -3.16
C VAL A 119 -2.90 0.34 -2.11
#